data_AF-A0A2K0SUW5-F1
#
_entry.id   AF-A0A2K0SUW5-F1
#
_cell.length_a   1.000
_cell.length_b   1.000
_cell.length_c   1.000
_cell.angle_alpha   90.00
_cell.angle_beta   90.00
_cell.angle_gamma   90.00
#
_symmetry.space_group_name_H-M   'P 1'
#
loop_
_entity.id
_entity.type
_entity.pdbx_description
1 polymer ?
#
loop_
_entity_poly.entity_id
_entity_poly.type
_entity_poly.pdbx_seq_one_letter_code
_entity_poly.pdbx_strand_id
1 'polypeptide(L)'
;MGLHNRATSALLDSEERRQHTHVFWLVYILDKDLSLRAQQPSIQLDDDIDLDLPHWLPADTDGDGNAPGVVVTADGNTRMNYFLARVQLANIEGGVYDCIYSTRAAKRSPEERLAAANSVLGALEKWQAEIPPEFGAAIVASTANNNSTSIGFFCVLHSISVRCMTLINGAHAWNDQWVRSVHDIVRGTEKLQLPIGWAALVRQARNFMILFERAWSKEIWFRW
;
A
#
# COMPACT_ATOMS: atom_id res chain seq x y z
N MET A 1 2.07 -26.20 3.14
CA MET A 1 1.52 -25.79 4.45
C MET A 1 0.06 -25.34 4.43
N GLY A 2 -0.63 -25.21 3.28
CA GLY A 2 -2.11 -25.05 3.26
C GLY A 2 -2.68 -23.84 4.01
N LEU A 3 -1.83 -22.86 4.35
CA LEU A 3 -2.17 -21.74 5.24
C LEU A 3 -3.24 -20.80 4.67
N HIS A 4 -3.47 -20.83 3.37
CA HIS A 4 -4.53 -20.08 2.69
C HIS A 4 -5.94 -20.64 2.92
N ASN A 5 -6.07 -21.82 3.55
CA ASN A 5 -7.34 -22.54 3.68
C ASN A 5 -7.71 -22.75 5.15
N ARG A 6 -8.93 -22.35 5.52
CA ARG A 6 -9.49 -22.49 6.87
C ARG A 6 -9.52 -23.94 7.37
N ALA A 7 -9.73 -24.92 6.48
CA ALA A 7 -9.77 -26.33 6.82
C ALA A 7 -8.45 -26.83 7.42
N THR A 8 -7.31 -26.29 6.96
CA THR A 8 -5.98 -26.67 7.46
C THR A 8 -5.77 -26.25 8.91
N SER A 9 -6.41 -25.17 9.35
CA SER A 9 -6.29 -24.61 10.70
C SER A 9 -7.52 -24.90 11.59
N ALA A 10 -8.43 -25.78 11.14
CA ALA A 10 -9.67 -26.08 11.85
C ALA A 10 -9.42 -26.83 13.16
N LEU A 11 -8.44 -27.75 13.17
CA LEU A 11 -8.11 -28.59 14.33
C LEU A 11 -7.12 -27.94 15.31
N LEU A 12 -6.58 -26.77 14.96
CA LEU A 12 -5.65 -26.02 15.81
C LEU A 12 -6.40 -25.31 16.94
N ASP A 13 -5.69 -24.96 18.00
CA ASP A 13 -6.27 -24.08 19.02
C ASP A 13 -6.49 -22.65 18.50
N SER A 14 -7.13 -21.79 19.29
CA SER A 14 -7.42 -20.41 18.89
C SER A 14 -6.17 -19.55 18.67
N GLU A 15 -5.11 -19.80 19.45
CA GLU A 15 -3.88 -19.04 19.38
C GLU A 15 -3.07 -19.42 18.15
N GLU A 16 -2.87 -20.72 17.93
CA GLU A 16 -2.17 -21.27 16.77
C GLU A 16 -2.86 -20.86 15.47
N ARG A 17 -4.20 -20.92 15.42
CA ARG A 17 -4.98 -20.47 14.27
C ARG A 17 -4.75 -18.99 13.98
N ARG A 18 -4.71 -18.14 15.01
CA ARG A 18 -4.45 -16.71 14.86
C ARG A 18 -3.04 -16.46 14.32
N GLN A 19 -2.04 -17.16 14.86
CA GLN A 19 -0.66 -17.07 14.40
C GLN A 19 -0.52 -17.53 12.94
N HIS A 20 -1.18 -18.61 12.55
CA HIS A 20 -1.21 -19.08 11.16
C HIS A 20 -1.79 -18.02 10.20
N THR A 21 -2.92 -17.41 10.57
CA THR A 21 -3.52 -16.34 9.79
C THR A 21 -2.59 -15.12 9.67
N HIS A 22 -1.94 -14.72 10.76
CA HIS A 22 -0.96 -13.62 10.72
C HIS A 22 0.24 -13.93 9.82
N VAL A 23 0.80 -15.13 9.92
CA VAL A 23 1.91 -15.57 9.06
C VAL A 23 1.49 -15.56 7.60
N PHE A 24 0.31 -16.08 7.28
CA PHE A 24 -0.21 -16.05 5.91
C PHE A 24 -0.28 -14.63 5.34
N TRP A 25 -0.88 -13.70 6.09
CA TRP A 25 -1.06 -12.32 5.66
C TRP A 25 0.25 -11.53 5.59
N LEU A 26 1.24 -11.84 6.44
CA LEU A 26 2.58 -11.28 6.33
C LEU A 26 3.28 -11.74 5.04
N VAL A 27 3.19 -13.03 4.72
CA VAL A 27 3.75 -13.57 3.47
C VAL A 27 3.01 -12.99 2.26
N TYR A 28 1.68 -12.81 2.36
CA TYR A 28 0.87 -12.15 1.33
C TYR A 28 1.35 -10.74 1.00
N ILE A 29 1.61 -9.92 2.03
CA ILE A 29 2.16 -8.58 1.85
C ILE A 29 3.49 -8.65 1.10
N LEU A 30 4.41 -9.51 1.54
CA LEU A 30 5.72 -9.64 0.92
C LEU A 30 5.64 -10.11 -0.54
N ASP A 31 4.77 -11.08 -0.84
CA ASP A 31 4.57 -11.61 -2.19
C ASP A 31 4.08 -10.51 -3.13
N LYS A 32 3.06 -9.72 -2.74
CA LYS A 32 2.53 -8.63 -3.59
C LYS A 32 3.53 -7.48 -3.75
N ASP A 33 4.21 -7.07 -2.67
CA ASP A 33 5.24 -6.04 -2.72
C ASP A 33 6.38 -6.42 -3.69
N LEU A 34 6.91 -7.64 -3.56
CA LEU A 34 8.02 -8.14 -4.38
C LEU A 34 7.59 -8.36 -5.82
N SER A 35 6.42 -8.94 -6.04
CA SER A 35 5.87 -9.21 -7.37
C SER A 35 5.71 -7.92 -8.19
N LEU A 36 5.14 -6.88 -7.59
CA LEU A 36 4.98 -5.60 -8.26
C LEU A 36 6.33 -4.91 -8.53
N ARG A 37 7.31 -5.05 -7.64
CA ARG A 37 8.67 -4.50 -7.84
C ARG A 37 9.45 -5.25 -8.92
N ALA A 38 9.37 -6.57 -8.92
CA ALA A 38 10.05 -7.45 -9.87
C ALA A 38 9.33 -7.55 -11.22
N GLN A 39 8.11 -7.01 -11.32
CA GLN A 39 7.22 -7.17 -12.46
C GLN A 39 7.00 -8.66 -12.78
N GLN A 40 6.87 -9.48 -11.73
CA GLN A 40 6.57 -10.91 -11.80
C GLN A 40 5.19 -11.18 -11.21
N PRO A 41 4.49 -12.24 -11.64
CA PRO A 41 3.20 -12.59 -11.06
C PRO A 41 3.36 -13.03 -9.60
N SER A 42 2.39 -12.64 -8.77
CA SER A 42 2.30 -13.07 -7.37
C SER A 42 2.01 -14.56 -7.26
N ILE A 43 2.65 -15.22 -6.29
CA ILE A 43 2.45 -16.64 -6.02
C ILE A 43 1.10 -16.89 -5.36
N GLN A 44 0.67 -15.99 -4.47
CA GLN A 44 -0.60 -16.07 -3.75
C GLN A 44 -1.71 -15.45 -4.61
N LEU A 45 -2.46 -16.31 -5.28
CA LEU A 45 -3.64 -15.93 -6.06
C LEU A 45 -4.79 -15.58 -5.12
N ASP A 46 -5.40 -14.42 -5.33
CA ASP A 46 -6.45 -13.90 -4.43
C ASP A 46 -7.70 -14.79 -4.43
N ASP A 47 -8.00 -15.43 -5.56
CA ASP A 47 -9.15 -16.35 -5.72
C ASP A 47 -9.00 -17.66 -4.93
N ASP A 48 -7.78 -18.02 -4.52
CA ASP A 48 -7.47 -19.26 -3.79
C ASP A 48 -7.37 -19.05 -2.26
N ILE A 49 -7.69 -17.84 -1.76
CA ILE A 49 -7.57 -17.49 -0.35
C ILE A 49 -8.93 -17.66 0.35
N ASP A 50 -9.02 -18.65 1.23
CA ASP A 50 -10.16 -18.87 2.14
C ASP A 50 -9.76 -18.50 3.58
N LEU A 51 -9.39 -17.24 3.77
CA LEU A 51 -9.11 -16.64 5.07
C LEU A 51 -9.81 -15.30 5.20
N ASP A 52 -10.29 -15.01 6.40
CA ASP A 52 -10.78 -13.66 6.72
C ASP A 52 -9.61 -12.68 6.73
N LEU A 53 -9.87 -11.44 6.30
CA LEU A 53 -8.93 -10.35 6.49
C LEU A 53 -8.54 -10.24 7.96
N PRO A 54 -7.33 -9.77 8.30
CA PRO A 54 -6.90 -9.65 9.67
C PRO A 54 -7.60 -8.48 10.37
N HIS A 55 -8.93 -8.56 10.58
CA HIS A 55 -9.66 -7.92 11.68
C HIS A 55 -11.13 -8.36 11.74
N TRP A 56 -11.47 -9.02 12.86
CA TRP A 56 -12.75 -8.99 13.60
C TRP A 56 -12.62 -9.71 14.97
N LEU A 57 -11.41 -10.03 15.46
CA LEU A 57 -11.31 -10.38 16.87
C LEU A 57 -11.60 -9.11 17.65
N PRO A 58 -12.58 -9.11 18.59
CA PRO A 58 -12.67 -8.03 19.54
C PRO A 58 -11.27 -7.84 20.11
N ALA A 59 -10.87 -6.58 20.34
CA ALA A 59 -9.95 -6.36 21.45
C ALA A 59 -10.52 -7.23 22.57
N ASP A 60 -9.78 -8.26 22.99
CA ASP A 60 -10.19 -9.10 24.10
C ASP A 60 -10.71 -8.13 25.14
N THR A 61 -12.01 -8.27 25.43
CA THR A 61 -12.75 -7.31 26.26
C THR A 61 -12.18 -7.27 27.68
N ASP A 62 -11.18 -8.10 27.96
CA ASP A 62 -10.37 -8.16 29.16
C ASP A 62 -8.87 -8.20 28.80
N GLY A 63 -8.24 -7.07 28.49
CA GLY A 63 -6.77 -7.02 28.41
C GLY A 63 -6.16 -5.90 27.56
N ASP A 64 -6.01 -4.73 28.17
CA ASP A 64 -4.89 -3.81 27.90
C ASP A 64 -4.62 -3.41 26.44
N GLY A 65 -5.62 -2.88 25.74
CA GLY A 65 -5.46 -1.85 24.69
C GLY A 65 -4.56 -2.10 23.48
N ASN A 66 -3.95 -3.27 23.32
CA ASN A 66 -2.78 -3.47 22.44
C ASN A 66 -2.96 -4.73 21.58
N ALA A 67 -3.97 -4.73 20.71
CA ALA A 67 -4.07 -5.75 19.67
C ALA A 67 -2.85 -5.65 18.74
N PRO A 68 -2.16 -6.77 18.41
CA PRO A 68 -0.96 -6.74 17.58
C PRO A 68 -1.28 -6.11 16.21
N GLY A 69 -0.43 -5.16 15.80
CA GLY A 69 -0.62 -4.41 14.54
C GLY A 69 -1.48 -3.15 14.66
N VAL A 70 -2.03 -2.82 15.83
CA VAL A 70 -2.71 -1.55 16.06
C VAL A 70 -1.71 -0.47 16.47
N VAL A 71 -1.80 0.69 15.84
CA VAL A 71 -1.06 1.90 16.18
C VAL A 71 -2.02 2.91 16.80
N VAL A 72 -1.55 3.61 17.83
CA VAL A 72 -2.31 4.61 18.57
C VAL A 72 -1.55 5.93 18.54
N THR A 73 -2.29 7.04 18.41
CA THR A 73 -1.73 8.38 18.53
C THR A 73 -1.15 8.64 19.92
N ALA A 74 -0.24 9.61 20.03
CA ALA A 74 0.42 9.92 21.31
C ALA A 74 -0.56 10.36 22.42
N ASP A 75 -1.71 10.92 22.04
CA ASP A 75 -2.78 11.32 22.95
C ASP A 75 -3.77 10.18 23.27
N GLY A 76 -3.63 9.00 22.66
CA GLY A 76 -4.48 7.84 22.90
C GLY A 76 -5.84 7.87 22.18
N ASN A 77 -6.17 8.97 21.49
CA ASN A 77 -7.52 9.24 21.01
C ASN A 77 -7.86 8.53 19.68
N THR A 78 -6.86 8.32 18.83
CA THR A 78 -7.07 7.74 17.50
C THR A 78 -6.27 6.45 17.38
N ARG A 79 -6.93 5.42 16.85
CA ARG A 79 -6.36 4.08 16.64
C ARG A 79 -6.51 3.68 15.18
N MET A 80 -5.52 2.97 14.65
CA MET A 80 -5.59 2.36 13.32
C MET A 80 -4.98 0.97 13.37
N ASN A 81 -5.63 -0.01 12.74
CA ASN A 81 -4.98 -1.27 12.48
C ASN A 81 -4.05 -1.13 11.27
N TYR A 82 -2.76 -0.94 11.53
CA TYR A 82 -1.72 -0.84 10.51
C TYR A 82 -1.58 -2.14 9.72
N PHE A 83 -1.73 -3.30 10.38
CA PHE A 83 -1.59 -4.59 9.71
C PHE A 83 -2.69 -4.82 8.66
N LEU A 84 -3.96 -4.55 9.00
CA LEU A 84 -5.05 -4.58 8.02
C LEU A 84 -4.82 -3.58 6.89
N ALA A 85 -4.45 -2.35 7.24
CA ALA A 85 -4.17 -1.32 6.24
C ALA A 85 -3.07 -1.78 5.25
N ARG A 86 -2.04 -2.50 5.74
CA ARG A 86 -1.01 -3.08 4.88
C ARG A 86 -1.51 -4.24 4.02
N VAL A 87 -2.35 -5.14 4.54
CA VAL A 87 -2.94 -6.22 3.75
C VAL A 87 -3.83 -5.68 2.64
N GLN A 88 -4.67 -4.69 2.94
CA GLN A 88 -5.52 -4.04 1.93
C GLN A 88 -4.67 -3.36 0.85
N LEU A 89 -3.60 -2.67 1.25
CA LEU A 89 -2.69 -2.03 0.30
C LEU A 89 -1.94 -3.07 -0.55
N ALA A 90 -1.54 -4.20 0.01
CA ALA A 90 -0.92 -5.31 -0.73
C ALA A 90 -1.89 -5.90 -1.77
N ASN A 91 -3.18 -6.00 -1.46
CA ASN A 91 -4.18 -6.38 -2.45
C ASN A 91 -4.28 -5.37 -3.60
N ILE A 92 -4.27 -4.07 -3.30
CA ILE A 92 -4.22 -3.00 -4.31
C ILE A 92 -2.95 -3.13 -5.17
N GLU A 93 -1.79 -3.42 -4.58
CA GLU A 93 -0.55 -3.67 -5.32
C GLU A 93 -0.68 -4.84 -6.32
N GLY A 94 -1.35 -5.91 -5.92
CA GLY A 94 -1.74 -7.00 -6.82
C GLY A 94 -2.60 -6.52 -7.99
N GLY A 95 -3.61 -5.70 -7.72
CA GLY A 95 -4.45 -5.06 -8.74
C GLY A 95 -3.67 -4.15 -9.70
N VAL A 96 -2.71 -3.37 -9.18
CA VAL A 96 -1.81 -2.54 -10.00
C VAL A 96 -0.96 -3.42 -10.92
N TYR A 97 -0.38 -4.51 -10.39
CA TYR A 97 0.36 -5.47 -11.21
C TYR A 97 -0.53 -6.06 -12.32
N ASP A 98 -1.72 -6.53 -11.97
CA ASP A 98 -2.67 -7.11 -12.91
C ASP A 98 -3.16 -6.12 -13.97
N CYS A 99 -3.19 -4.83 -13.64
CA CYS A 99 -3.57 -3.75 -14.53
C CYS A 99 -2.47 -3.39 -15.52
N ILE A 100 -1.20 -3.43 -15.10
CA ILE A 100 -0.08 -2.83 -15.85
C ILE A 100 0.85 -3.89 -16.45
N TYR A 101 1.26 -4.89 -15.67
CA TYR A 101 2.36 -5.79 -16.01
C TYR A 101 1.93 -7.20 -16.41
N SER A 102 0.73 -7.63 -16.04
CA SER A 102 0.29 -8.99 -16.37
C SER A 102 0.22 -9.24 -17.89
N THR A 103 0.43 -10.50 -18.30
CA THR A 103 0.22 -10.90 -19.71
C THR A 103 -1.21 -10.62 -20.18
N ARG A 104 -2.19 -10.66 -19.26
CA ARG A 104 -3.58 -10.28 -19.54
C ARG A 104 -3.70 -8.79 -19.84
N ALA A 105 -3.05 -7.92 -19.07
CA ALA A 105 -3.03 -6.48 -19.31
C ALA A 105 -2.51 -6.13 -20.72
N ALA A 106 -1.47 -6.82 -21.18
CA ALA A 106 -0.94 -6.63 -22.53
C ALA A 106 -1.95 -6.98 -23.64
N LYS A 107 -2.91 -7.88 -23.37
CA LYS A 107 -3.94 -8.31 -24.33
C LYS A 107 -5.25 -7.51 -24.23
N ARG A 108 -5.43 -6.70 -23.18
CA ARG A 108 -6.64 -5.88 -22.99
C ARG A 108 -6.75 -4.78 -24.05
N SER A 109 -7.99 -4.47 -24.44
CA SER A 109 -8.31 -3.30 -25.25
C SER A 109 -8.00 -2.00 -24.48
N PRO A 110 -7.87 -0.84 -25.17
CA PRO A 110 -7.69 0.45 -24.49
C PRO A 110 -8.80 0.77 -23.48
N GLU A 111 -10.04 0.42 -23.78
CA GLU A 111 -11.20 0.62 -22.91
C GLU A 111 -11.12 -0.27 -21.66
N GLU A 112 -10.76 -1.54 -21.82
CA GLU A 112 -10.58 -2.48 -20.71
C GLU A 112 -9.41 -2.08 -19.80
N ARG A 113 -8.32 -1.56 -20.38
CA ARG A 113 -7.18 -1.03 -19.60
C ARG A 113 -7.60 0.19 -18.78
N LEU A 114 -8.36 1.11 -19.39
CA LEU A 114 -8.86 2.29 -18.70
C LEU A 114 -9.83 1.90 -17.57
N ALA A 115 -10.74 0.95 -17.81
CA ALA A 115 -11.66 0.45 -16.80
C ALA A 115 -10.92 -0.22 -15.63
N ALA A 116 -9.92 -1.05 -15.92
CA ALA A 116 -9.08 -1.68 -14.90
C ALA A 116 -8.30 -0.63 -14.08
N ALA A 117 -7.70 0.37 -14.73
CA ALA A 117 -6.98 1.44 -14.07
C ALA A 117 -7.89 2.26 -13.14
N ASN A 118 -9.09 2.61 -13.61
CA ASN A 118 -10.09 3.34 -12.81
C ASN A 118 -10.58 2.51 -11.61
N SER A 119 -10.77 1.20 -11.79
CA SER A 119 -11.16 0.30 -10.69
C SER A 119 -10.10 0.25 -9.60
N VAL A 120 -8.83 0.08 -9.97
CA VAL A 120 -7.71 0.05 -9.02
C VAL A 120 -7.47 1.42 -8.39
N LEU A 121 -7.63 2.51 -9.14
CA LEU A 121 -7.56 3.87 -8.61
C LEU A 121 -8.64 4.11 -7.55
N GLY A 122 -9.90 3.73 -7.84
CA GLY A 122 -10.99 3.87 -6.88
C GLY A 122 -10.77 3.04 -5.61
N ALA A 123 -10.20 1.84 -5.72
CA ALA A 123 -9.81 1.04 -4.56
C ALA A 123 -8.71 1.73 -3.72
N LEU A 124 -7.71 2.31 -4.37
CA LEU A 124 -6.65 3.07 -3.71
C LEU A 124 -7.19 4.32 -3.01
N GLU A 125 -8.03 5.10 -3.68
CA GLU A 125 -8.64 6.31 -3.10
C GLU A 125 -9.54 5.97 -1.91
N LYS A 126 -10.32 4.88 -2.01
CA LYS A 126 -11.13 4.39 -0.89
C LYS A 126 -10.25 3.99 0.29
N TRP A 127 -9.20 3.20 0.06
CA TRP A 127 -8.25 2.81 1.10
C TRP A 127 -7.58 4.05 1.74
N GLN A 128 -7.20 5.05 0.95
CA GLN A 128 -6.63 6.30 1.47
C GLN A 128 -7.62 7.06 2.37
N ALA A 129 -8.91 7.06 2.02
CA ALA A 129 -9.96 7.69 2.83
C ALA A 129 -10.25 6.92 4.13
N GLU A 130 -9.95 5.62 4.20
CA GLU A 130 -10.06 4.81 5.42
C GLU A 130 -8.92 5.06 6.42
N ILE A 131 -7.79 5.64 5.98
CA ILE A 131 -6.68 6.01 6.86
C ILE A 131 -7.06 7.25 7.68
N PRO A 132 -7.06 7.18 9.03
CA PRO A 132 -7.34 8.35 9.85
C PRO A 132 -6.34 9.49 9.59
N PRO A 133 -6.80 10.75 9.57
CA PRO A 133 -5.96 11.90 9.20
C PRO A 133 -4.74 12.08 10.09
N GLU A 134 -4.80 11.64 11.35
CA GLU A 134 -3.71 11.63 12.33
C GLU A 134 -2.54 10.73 11.89
N PHE A 135 -2.82 9.71 11.08
CA PHE A 135 -1.83 8.81 10.49
C PHE A 135 -1.42 9.23 9.07
N GLY A 136 -1.90 10.39 8.59
CA GLY A 136 -1.46 10.99 7.34
C GLY A 136 0.01 11.40 7.38
N ALA A 137 0.71 11.29 6.24
CA ALA A 137 2.18 11.43 6.18
C ALA A 137 2.71 12.72 6.83
N ALA A 138 2.08 13.86 6.52
CA ALA A 138 2.51 15.16 7.07
C ALA A 138 2.27 15.28 8.59
N ILE A 139 1.19 14.68 9.10
CA ILE A 139 0.86 14.71 10.53
C ILE A 139 1.76 13.76 11.31
N VAL A 140 2.02 12.56 10.78
CA VAL A 140 3.00 11.64 11.39
C VAL A 140 4.39 12.30 11.45
N ALA A 141 4.79 13.01 10.40
CA ALA A 141 6.08 13.70 10.39
C ALA A 141 6.20 14.78 11.47
N SER A 142 5.11 15.51 11.75
CA SER A 142 5.08 16.60 12.74
C SER A 142 4.89 16.11 14.18
N THR A 143 4.14 15.02 14.37
CA THR A 143 3.80 14.47 15.69
C THR A 143 4.78 13.41 16.19
N ALA A 144 5.63 12.84 15.31
CA ALA A 144 6.63 11.88 15.69
C ALA A 144 7.71 12.49 16.61
N ASN A 145 7.49 12.36 17.92
CA ASN A 145 8.53 12.48 18.96
C ASN A 145 9.61 11.38 18.76
N ASN A 146 10.61 11.30 19.64
CA ASN A 146 11.84 10.50 19.46
C ASN A 146 11.69 8.97 19.26
N ASN A 147 10.48 8.43 19.11
CA ASN A 147 10.25 7.02 18.76
C ASN A 147 10.50 6.80 17.26
N SER A 148 11.72 6.39 16.92
CA SER A 148 12.16 6.14 15.54
C SER A 148 11.39 4.99 14.88
N THR A 149 11.02 3.93 15.60
CA THR A 149 10.49 2.70 14.96
C THR A 149 9.14 2.89 14.25
N SER A 150 8.26 3.76 14.77
CA SER A 150 6.94 3.97 14.15
C SER A 150 7.01 4.78 12.85
N ILE A 151 7.99 5.67 12.70
CA ILE A 151 8.10 6.54 11.52
C ILE A 151 8.44 5.75 10.26
N GLY A 152 9.31 4.74 10.38
CA GLY A 152 9.66 3.83 9.28
C GLY A 152 8.44 3.09 8.73
N PHE A 153 7.55 2.60 9.59
CA PHE A 153 6.32 1.92 9.16
C PHE A 153 5.40 2.82 8.34
N PHE A 154 5.18 4.06 8.79
CA PHE A 154 4.38 5.02 8.02
C PHE A 154 5.09 5.46 6.74
N CYS A 155 6.42 5.57 6.75
CA CYS A 155 7.20 5.85 5.56
C CYS A 155 6.99 4.75 4.51
N VAL A 156 7.06 3.48 4.90
CA VAL A 156 6.75 2.34 4.01
C VAL A 156 5.32 2.42 3.48
N LEU A 157 4.33 2.58 4.36
CA LEU A 157 2.90 2.64 4.01
C LEU A 157 2.62 3.72 2.95
N HIS A 158 3.06 4.95 3.21
CA HIS A 158 2.83 6.08 2.32
C HIS A 158 3.67 5.98 1.03
N SER A 159 4.89 5.44 1.10
CA SER A 159 5.72 5.24 -0.11
C SER A 159 5.07 4.27 -1.10
N ILE A 160 4.46 3.20 -0.60
CA ILE A 160 3.77 2.20 -1.41
C ILE A 160 2.51 2.79 -2.02
N SER A 161 1.71 3.52 -1.24
CA SER A 161 0.54 4.25 -1.74
C SER A 161 0.90 5.22 -2.87
N VAL A 162 1.93 6.06 -2.67
CA VAL A 162 2.41 6.99 -3.70
C VAL A 162 2.89 6.24 -4.95
N ARG A 163 3.62 5.12 -4.78
CA ARG A 163 4.07 4.30 -5.91
C ARG A 163 2.90 3.72 -6.70
N CYS A 164 1.88 3.17 -6.05
CA CYS A 164 0.67 2.70 -6.72
C CYS A 164 0.00 3.82 -7.52
N MET A 165 -0.16 5.00 -6.91
CA MET A 165 -0.71 6.17 -7.58
C MET A 165 0.12 6.60 -8.80
N THR A 166 1.44 6.63 -8.69
CA THR A 166 2.36 6.95 -9.80
C THR A 166 2.24 5.94 -10.94
N LEU A 167 2.19 4.65 -10.63
CA LEU A 167 2.06 3.58 -11.62
C LEU A 167 0.72 3.65 -12.36
N ILE A 168 -0.39 3.79 -11.63
CA ILE A 168 -1.73 3.89 -12.22
C ILE A 168 -1.86 5.13 -13.12
N ASN A 169 -1.30 6.27 -12.70
CA ASN A 169 -1.34 7.50 -13.49
C ASN A 169 -0.32 7.52 -14.65
N GLY A 170 0.50 6.47 -14.81
CA GLY A 170 1.54 6.41 -15.84
C GLY A 170 2.65 7.47 -15.68
N ALA A 171 2.76 8.10 -14.50
CA ALA A 171 3.66 9.22 -14.22
C ALA A 171 5.07 8.75 -13.82
N HIS A 172 5.62 7.75 -14.53
CA HIS A 172 6.91 7.13 -14.21
C HIS A 172 7.86 7.11 -15.41
N ALA A 173 9.16 6.99 -15.14
CA ALA A 173 10.21 7.05 -16.15
C ALA A 173 10.12 5.98 -17.26
N TRP A 174 9.42 4.87 -17.00
CA TRP A 174 9.22 3.78 -17.97
C TRP A 174 7.98 3.95 -18.87
N ASN A 175 7.25 5.06 -18.75
CA ASN A 175 6.12 5.35 -19.63
C ASN A 175 6.60 6.23 -20.79
N ASP A 176 6.74 5.65 -21.98
CA ASP A 176 7.25 6.34 -23.17
C ASP A 176 6.44 7.59 -23.53
N GLN A 177 5.12 7.52 -23.39
CA GLN A 177 4.24 8.66 -23.69
C GLN A 177 4.49 9.80 -22.71
N TRP A 178 4.55 9.50 -21.41
CA TRP A 178 4.87 10.46 -20.37
C TRP A 178 6.24 11.12 -20.60
N VAL A 179 7.29 10.33 -20.84
CA VAL A 179 8.65 10.85 -21.04
C VAL A 179 8.74 11.74 -22.29
N ARG A 180 8.09 11.34 -23.39
CA ARG A 180 8.00 12.17 -24.61
C ARG A 180 7.31 13.50 -24.33
N SER A 181 6.14 13.46 -23.69
CA SER A 181 5.41 14.68 -23.33
C SER A 181 6.20 15.63 -22.43
N VAL A 182 6.96 15.10 -21.47
CA VAL A 182 7.87 15.92 -20.63
C VAL A 182 8.96 16.58 -21.48
N HIS A 183 9.55 15.85 -22.41
CA HIS A 183 10.64 16.35 -23.24
C HIS A 183 10.16 17.38 -24.28
N ASP A 184 8.96 17.22 -24.84
CA ASP A 184 8.37 18.17 -25.80
C ASP A 184 8.07 19.53 -25.15
N ILE A 185 7.81 19.55 -23.83
CA ILE A 185 7.67 20.81 -23.08
C ILE A 185 9.00 21.52 -22.92
N VAL A 186 10.06 20.78 -22.58
CA VAL A 186 11.41 21.36 -22.45
C VAL A 186 11.84 22.01 -23.76
N ARG A 187 11.37 21.47 -24.89
CA ARG A 187 11.60 22.02 -26.24
C ARG A 187 10.64 23.14 -26.64
N GLY A 188 9.64 23.46 -25.82
CA GLY A 188 8.64 24.49 -26.09
C GLY A 188 7.68 24.15 -27.23
N THR A 189 7.58 22.87 -27.62
CA THR A 189 6.82 22.44 -28.80
C THR A 189 5.35 22.18 -28.50
N GLU A 190 4.98 21.75 -27.29
CA GLU A 190 3.59 21.41 -26.93
C GLU A 190 3.23 21.69 -25.46
N LYS A 191 1.92 21.69 -25.16
CA LYS A 191 1.36 21.84 -23.81
C LYS A 191 1.12 20.46 -23.18
N LEU A 192 1.59 20.25 -21.95
CA LEU A 192 1.46 18.97 -21.23
C LEU A 192 0.00 18.55 -21.07
N GLN A 193 -0.32 17.33 -21.50
CA GLN A 193 -1.53 16.64 -21.05
C GLN A 193 -1.19 15.92 -19.75
N LEU A 194 -1.63 16.50 -18.63
CA LEU A 194 -1.42 15.92 -17.32
C LEU A 194 -2.39 14.76 -17.09
N PRO A 195 -1.96 13.67 -16.41
CA PRO A 195 -2.88 12.65 -15.93
C PRO A 195 -3.98 13.27 -15.06
N ILE A 196 -5.19 12.73 -15.14
CA ILE A 196 -6.37 13.23 -14.40
C ILE A 196 -6.08 13.28 -12.88
N GLY A 197 -5.30 12.33 -12.35
CA GLY A 197 -4.90 12.27 -10.94
C GLY A 197 -3.65 13.08 -10.57
N TRP A 198 -3.08 13.88 -11.49
CA TRP A 198 -1.79 14.55 -11.28
C TRP A 198 -1.76 15.45 -10.03
N ALA A 199 -2.80 16.26 -9.82
CA ALA A 199 -2.85 17.16 -8.67
C ALA A 199 -2.90 16.40 -7.33
N ALA A 200 -3.60 15.27 -7.29
CA ALA A 200 -3.65 14.39 -6.12
C ALA A 200 -2.29 13.72 -5.89
N LEU A 201 -1.67 13.20 -6.95
CA LEU A 201 -0.34 12.60 -6.91
C LEU A 201 0.72 13.58 -6.38
N VAL A 202 0.76 14.81 -6.90
CA VAL A 202 1.71 15.84 -6.43
C VAL A 202 1.50 16.16 -4.95
N ARG A 203 0.24 16.26 -4.50
CA ARG A 203 -0.07 16.51 -3.09
C ARG A 203 0.42 15.39 -2.19
N GLN A 204 0.13 14.13 -2.56
CA GLN A 204 0.57 12.96 -1.79
C GLN A 204 2.09 12.85 -1.77
N ALA A 205 2.75 13.06 -2.91
CA ALA A 205 4.21 13.05 -3.00
C ALA A 205 4.84 14.12 -2.10
N ARG A 206 4.30 15.35 -2.07
CA ARG A 206 4.78 16.41 -1.17
C ARG A 206 4.65 16.03 0.29
N ASN A 207 3.49 15.52 0.70
CA ASN A 207 3.27 15.09 2.08
C ASN A 207 4.19 13.92 2.46
N PHE A 208 4.41 12.98 1.55
CA PHE A 208 5.35 11.89 1.72
C PHE A 208 6.80 12.38 1.87
N MET A 209 7.24 13.37 1.08
CA MET A 209 8.61 13.90 1.18
C MET A 209 8.93 14.48 2.55
N ILE A 210 7.96 15.13 3.21
CA ILE A 210 8.11 15.64 4.58
C ILE A 210 8.35 14.48 5.56
N LEU A 211 7.58 13.40 5.42
CA LEU A 211 7.76 12.19 6.23
C LEU A 211 9.09 11.49 5.94
N PHE A 212 9.46 11.38 4.68
CA PHE A 212 10.69 10.75 4.23
C PHE A 212 11.92 11.47 4.78
N GLU A 213 11.98 12.80 4.70
CA GLU A 213 13.07 13.60 5.27
C GLU A 213 13.20 13.38 6.78
N ARG A 214 12.07 13.31 7.49
CA ARG A 214 12.04 13.05 8.93
C ARG A 214 12.51 11.64 9.28
N ALA A 215 12.12 10.64 8.50
CA ALA A 215 12.56 9.25 8.68
C ALA A 215 14.07 9.13 8.36
N TRP A 216 14.51 9.66 7.23
CA TRP A 216 15.91 9.66 6.78
C TRP A 216 16.86 10.33 7.79
N SER A 217 16.44 11.45 8.37
CA SER A 217 17.24 12.14 9.39
C SER A 217 17.32 11.39 10.71
N LYS A 218 16.40 10.48 11.03
CA LYS A 218 16.37 9.75 12.30
C LYS A 218 16.88 8.31 12.22
N GLU A 219 16.69 7.62 11.10
CA GLU A 219 16.98 6.20 10.98
C GLU A 219 18.31 5.92 10.28
N ILE A 220 19.18 5.16 10.96
CA ILE A 220 20.53 4.82 10.48
C ILE A 220 20.49 3.97 9.20
N TRP A 221 19.44 3.15 9.02
CA TRP A 221 19.22 2.30 7.84
C TRP A 221 19.17 3.06 6.51
N PHE A 222 18.93 4.37 6.57
CA PHE A 222 18.85 5.24 5.42
C PHE A 222 20.15 6.02 5.19
N ARG A 223 21.10 6.03 6.12
CA ARG A 223 22.39 6.72 5.97
C ARG A 223 23.43 5.76 5.39
N TRP A 224 23.51 5.68 4.07
CA TRP A 224 24.54 4.94 3.34
C TRP A 224 25.79 5.80 3.12
#